data_AF-A0A2Z3QX07-F1
#
_entry.id   AF-A0A2Z3QX07-F1
#
_cell.length_a   1.000
_cell.length_b   1.000
_cell.length_c   1.000
_cell.angle_alpha   90.00
_cell.angle_beta   90.00
_cell.angle_gamma   90.00
#
_symmetry.space_group_name_H-M   'P 1'
#
loop_
_entity.id
_entity.type
_entity.pdbx_description
1 polymer ?
#
loop_
_entity_poly.entity_id
_entity_poly.type
_entity_poly.pdbx_seq_one_letter_code
_entity_poly.pdbx_strand_id
1 'polypeptide(L)' 'MAEIEIGILDRQCLNRRLPDRATLTTEVDAWQGRRNRERRGIEWTFTRQDADTKMARHYVA' A
#
# COMPACT_ATOMS: atom_id res chain seq x y z
N MET A 1 -2.36 2.60 -5.87
CA MET A 1 -1.82 1.92 -4.69
C MET A 1 -1.45 3.00 -3.69
N ALA A 2 -1.93 2.92 -2.45
CA ALA A 2 -1.53 3.86 -1.40
C ALA A 2 -0.11 3.55 -0.92
N GLU A 3 0.62 4.53 -0.37
CA GLU A 3 1.99 4.35 0.11
C GLU A 3 2.11 3.21 1.14
N ILE A 4 1.12 3.06 2.02
CA ILE A 4 1.07 1.95 3.00
C ILE A 4 1.06 0.56 2.35
N GLU A 5 0.54 0.45 1.12
CA GLU A 5 0.53 -0.83 0.41
C GLU A 5 1.91 -1.17 -0.18
N ILE A 6 2.80 -0.19 -0.40
CA ILE A 6 4.18 -0.43 -0.81
C ILE A 6 4.92 -1.18 0.30
N GLY A 7 4.70 -0.81 1.57
CA GLY A 7 5.27 -1.56 2.71
C GLY A 7 4.74 -2.99 2.83
N ILE A 8 3.51 -3.25 2.35
CA ILE A 8 2.96 -4.61 2.34
C ILE A 8 3.48 -5.41 1.14
N LEU A 9 3.59 -4.78 -0.03
CA LEU A 9 4.24 -5.34 -1.20
C LEU A 9 5.68 -5.76 -0.88
N ASP A 10 6.43 -4.88 -0.19
CA ASP A 10 7.79 -5.17 0.24
C ASP A 10 7.85 -6.46 1.08
N ARG A 11 7.09 -6.52 2.17
CA ARG A 11 7.07 -7.67 3.07
C ARG A 11 6.58 -8.96 2.41
N GLN A 12 5.60 -8.88 1.51
CA GLN A 12 4.93 -10.06 0.94
C GLN A 12 5.54 -10.54 -0.38
N CYS A 13 6.24 -9.69 -1.11
CA CYS A 13 6.68 -9.96 -2.48
C CYS A 13 8.15 -9.61 -2.71
N LEU A 14 8.64 -8.50 -2.16
CA LEU A 14 9.98 -7.98 -2.46
C LEU A 14 11.03 -8.24 -1.35
N ASN A 15 10.67 -8.90 -0.24
CA ASN A 15 11.58 -9.29 0.84
C ASN A 15 12.54 -10.44 0.46
N ARG A 16 13.08 -10.39 -0.75
CA ARG A 16 14.04 -11.31 -1.34
C ARG A 16 14.83 -10.61 -2.44
N ARG A 17 16.03 -11.08 -2.73
CA ARG A 17 16.82 -10.55 -3.84
C ARG A 17 16.20 -10.97 -5.17
N LEU A 18 15.89 -9.98 -6.01
CA LEU A 18 15.40 -10.19 -7.36
C LEU A 18 16.56 -10.00 -8.36
N PRO A 19 16.66 -10.85 -9.40
CA PRO A 19 17.79 -10.84 -10.31
C PRO A 19 17.81 -9.63 -11.24
N ASP A 20 16.62 -9.12 -11.63
CA ASP A 20 16.48 -8.07 -12.62
C ASP A 20 15.13 -7.33 -12.51
N ARG A 21 15.05 -6.18 -13.19
CA ARG A 21 13.88 -5.31 -13.22
C ARG A 21 12.66 -5.97 -13.87
N ALA A 22 12.86 -6.85 -14.86
CA ALA A 22 11.77 -7.52 -15.54
C ALA A 22 11.05 -8.47 -14.57
N THR A 23 11.81 -9.26 -13.81
CA THR A 23 11.30 -10.13 -12.76
C THR A 23 10.57 -9.32 -11.68
N LEU A 24 11.13 -8.18 -11.25
CA LEU A 24 10.47 -7.29 -10.31
C LEU A 24 9.11 -6.80 -10.82
N THR A 25 9.03 -6.39 -12.08
CA THR A 25 7.78 -5.86 -12.67
C THR A 25 6.71 -6.94 -12.70
N THR A 26 7.06 -8.14 -13.17
CA THR A 26 6.14 -9.29 -13.23
C THR A 26 5.60 -9.69 -11.85
N GLU A 27 6.46 -9.71 -10.83
CA GLU A 27 6.07 -10.06 -9.46
C GLU A 27 5.12 -9.01 -8.85
N VAL A 28 5.41 -7.72 -9.07
CA VAL A 28 4.56 -6.61 -8.63
C VAL A 28 3.19 -6.67 -9.32
N ASP A 29 3.14 -6.85 -10.64
CA ASP A 29 1.90 -6.95 -11.39
C ASP A 29 1.06 -8.17 -10.95
N ALA A 30 1.70 -9.32 -10.73
CA ALA A 30 1.03 -10.51 -10.24
C ALA A 30 0.46 -10.30 -8.82
N TRP A 31 1.23 -9.68 -7.93
CA TRP A 31 0.80 -9.38 -6.57
C TRP A 31 -0.37 -8.38 -6.56
N GLN A 32 -0.30 -7.32 -7.36
CA GLN A 32 -1.39 -6.35 -7.52
C GLN A 32 -2.65 -7.01 -8.08
N GLY A 33 -2.51 -7.83 -9.13
CA GLY A 33 -3.63 -8.55 -9.73
C GLY A 33 -4.32 -9.49 -8.75
N ARG A 34 -3.56 -10.19 -7.90
CA ARG A 34 -4.12 -11.03 -6.82
C ARG A 34 -4.89 -10.19 -5.81
N ARG A 35 -4.31 -9.10 -5.29
CA ARG A 35 -4.99 -8.24 -4.31
C ARG A 35 -6.26 -7.59 -4.85
N ASN A 36 -6.22 -7.12 -6.09
CA ASN A 36 -7.38 -6.53 -6.75
C ASN A 36 -8.49 -7.56 -6.94
N ARG A 37 -8.17 -8.81 -7.32
CA ARG A 37 -9.15 -9.92 -7.41
C ARG A 37 -9.77 -10.26 -6.06
N GLU A 38 -8.97 -10.30 -5.01
CA GLU A 38 -9.45 -10.54 -3.65
C GLU A 38 -10.18 -9.33 -3.05
N ARG A 39 -10.25 -8.19 -3.76
CA ARG A 39 -10.77 -6.91 -3.26
C ARG A 39 -10.19 -6.54 -1.89
N ARG A 40 -8.91 -6.87 -1.66
CA ARG A 40 -8.18 -6.58 -0.43
C ARG A 40 -7.89 -5.09 -0.37
N GLY A 41 -8.88 -4.32 0.09
CA GLY A 41 -8.73 -2.92 0.44
C GLY A 41 -8.07 -2.74 1.80
N ILE A 42 -7.62 -1.52 2.07
CA ILE A 42 -7.25 -1.10 3.42
C ILE A 42 -8.54 -0.89 4.20
N GLU A 43 -8.70 -1.61 5.30
CA GLU A 43 -9.75 -1.31 6.27
C GLU A 43 -9.32 -0.09 7.08
N TRP A 44 -9.89 1.05 6.73
CA TRP A 44 -9.67 2.29 7.47
C TRP A 44 -10.52 2.26 8.73
N THR A 45 -9.88 2.36 9.89
CA THR A 45 -10.55 2.37 11.20
C THR A 45 -11.00 3.76 11.64
N PHE A 46 -10.78 4.77 10.80
CA PHE A 46 -11.11 6.16 11.08
C PHE A 46 -11.76 6.82 9.86
N THR A 47 -12.62 7.79 10.12
CA THR A 47 -13.23 8.59 9.06
C THR A 47 -12.30 9.72 8.64
N ARG A 48 -12.59 10.31 7.47
CA ARG A 48 -11.88 11.53 7.05
C ARG A 48 -12.01 12.64 8.11
N GLN A 49 -13.19 12.80 8.71
CA GLN A 49 -13.42 13.79 9.77
C GLN A 49 -12.54 13.56 11.01
N ASP A 50 -12.31 12.30 11.39
CA ASP A 50 -11.40 11.96 12.50
C ASP A 50 -9.96 12.35 12.18
N ALA A 51 -9.53 12.11 10.93
CA ALA A 51 -8.21 12.49 10.45
C ALA A 51 -8.04 14.01 10.41
N ASP A 52 -9.02 14.74 9.85
CA ASP A 52 -9.04 16.21 9.79
C ASP A 52 -8.98 16.81 11.21
N THR A 53 -9.77 16.30 12.16
CA THR A 53 -9.76 16.76 13.56
C THR A 53 -8.41 16.53 14.22
N LYS A 54 -7.79 15.36 14.02
CA LYS A 54 -6.47 15.03 14.58
C LYS A 54 -5.35 15.86 13.96
N MET A 55 -5.42 16.12 12.66
CA MET A 55 -4.39 16.84 11.90
C MET A 55 -4.56 18.36 11.97
N ALA A 56 -5.71 18.88 12.42
CA ALA A 56 -5.96 20.31 12.56
C ALA A 56 -4.85 21.04 13.35
N ARG A 57 -4.30 20.42 14.39
CA ARG A 57 -3.19 21.04 15.16
C ARG A 57 -1.87 21.15 14.37
N HIS A 58 -1.68 20.33 13.36
CA HIS A 58 -0.44 20.21 12.59
C HIS A 58 -0.50 20.91 11.23
N TYR A 59 -1.71 21.17 10.71
CA TYR A 59 -1.93 21.72 9.37
C TYR A 59 -2.71 23.03 9.36
N VAL A 60 -2.98 23.65 10.52
CA VAL A 60 -3.61 24.98 10.59
C VAL A 60 -2.54 26.07 10.73
N ALA A 61 -2.60 27.02 9.80
CA ALA A 61 -2.10 28.39 9.94
C ALA A 61 -3.12 29.24 10.70
#